data_AF-A0A2M8FJB2-F1
#
_entry.id   AF-A0A2M8FJB2-F1
#
_cell.length_a   1.000
_cell.length_b   1.000
_cell.length_c   1.000
_cell.angle_alpha   90.00
_cell.angle_beta   90.00
_cell.angle_gamma   90.00
#
_symmetry.space_group_name_H-M   'P 1'
#
loop_
_entity.id
_entity.type
_entity.pdbx_description
1 polymer ?
#
loop_
_entity_poly.entity_id
_entity_poly.type
_entity_poly.pdbx_seq_one_letter_code
_entity_poly.pdbx_strand_id
1 'polypeptide(L)'
;MSSAFNVLIIFCKGSGMVKKFVLVFSLLIFSSIIYPQSKNNYKLLGGVVDSTLGTGLTGANVTVISRANGKTITQTTFDEKGFFTVNNISEKNVRAKFSMLGYQTKVVDSIPLEKTYRLGVI
;
A
#
# COMPACT_ATOMS: atom_id res chain seq x y z
N MET A 1 -2.72 -30.54 -7.70
CA MET A 1 -3.30 -30.77 -9.05
C MET A 1 -4.25 -31.97 -9.11
N SER A 2 -4.89 -32.40 -8.01
CA SER A 2 -5.79 -33.58 -8.00
C SER A 2 -7.29 -33.22 -7.97
N SER A 3 -7.66 -32.10 -7.34
CA SER A 3 -9.08 -31.72 -7.17
C SER A 3 -9.76 -31.24 -8.46
N ALA A 4 -9.02 -30.69 -9.42
CA ALA A 4 -9.58 -30.17 -10.67
C ALA A 4 -10.10 -31.28 -11.62
N PHE A 5 -9.45 -32.45 -11.62
CA PHE A 5 -9.84 -33.57 -12.47
C PHE A 5 -11.11 -34.29 -11.99
N ASN A 6 -11.32 -34.38 -10.67
CA ASN A 6 -12.54 -35.00 -10.12
C ASN A 6 -13.80 -34.16 -10.37
N VAL A 7 -13.66 -32.83 -10.35
CA VAL A 7 -14.75 -31.92 -10.71
C VAL A 7 -15.15 -32.12 -12.17
N LEU A 8 -14.20 -32.17 -13.11
CA LEU A 8 -14.49 -32.31 -14.54
C LEU A 8 -15.31 -33.57 -14.91
N ILE A 9 -15.10 -34.69 -14.21
CA ILE A 9 -15.80 -35.96 -14.49
C ILE A 9 -17.27 -35.94 -14.06
N ILE A 10 -17.61 -35.20 -13.00
CA ILE A 10 -19.00 -35.13 -12.50
C ILE A 10 -19.91 -34.37 -13.49
N PHE A 11 -19.38 -33.40 -14.22
CA PHE A 11 -20.17 -32.56 -15.15
C PHE A 11 -20.56 -33.30 -16.44
N CYS A 12 -19.85 -34.37 -16.80
CA CYS A 12 -20.13 -35.14 -18.01
C CYS A 12 -21.25 -36.18 -17.85
N LYS A 13 -21.59 -36.59 -16.63
CA LYS A 13 -22.47 -37.76 -16.38
C LYS A 13 -23.94 -37.43 -16.06
N GLY A 14 -24.34 -36.16 -16.08
CA GLY A 14 -25.72 -35.71 -15.79
C GLY A 14 -26.60 -35.51 -17.03
N SER A 15 -27.87 -35.92 -16.94
CA SER A 15 -28.91 -35.67 -17.95
C SER A 15 -29.15 -34.16 -18.14
N GLY A 16 -29.67 -33.75 -19.31
CA GLY A 16 -29.68 -32.34 -19.77
C GLY A 16 -30.26 -31.29 -18.81
N MET A 17 -31.07 -31.69 -17.81
CA MET A 17 -31.61 -30.81 -16.79
C MET A 17 -30.57 -30.42 -15.71
N VAL A 18 -29.66 -31.35 -15.37
CA VAL A 18 -28.60 -31.14 -14.34
C VAL A 18 -27.49 -30.24 -14.89
N LYS A 19 -27.19 -30.31 -16.21
CA LYS A 19 -26.22 -29.43 -16.88
C LYS A 19 -26.65 -27.95 -16.86
N LYS A 20 -27.96 -27.67 -17.03
CA LYS A 20 -28.50 -26.30 -16.93
C LYS A 20 -28.41 -25.77 -15.49
N PHE A 21 -28.71 -26.62 -14.51
CA PHE A 21 -28.65 -26.25 -13.09
C PHE A 21 -27.20 -25.97 -12.62
N VAL A 22 -26.26 -26.77 -13.11
CA VAL A 22 -24.83 -26.62 -12.82
C VAL A 22 -24.21 -25.38 -13.49
N LEU A 23 -24.66 -25.01 -14.70
CA LEU A 23 -24.25 -23.74 -15.34
C LEU A 23 -24.74 -22.51 -14.58
N VAL A 24 -25.98 -22.54 -14.07
CA VAL A 24 -26.55 -21.45 -13.27
C VAL A 24 -25.83 -21.34 -11.92
N PHE A 25 -25.53 -22.47 -11.27
CA PHE A 25 -24.79 -22.48 -10.02
C PHE A 25 -23.37 -21.96 -10.18
N SER A 26 -22.67 -22.32 -11.27
CA SER A 26 -21.34 -21.79 -11.63
C SER A 26 -21.35 -20.25 -11.78
N LEU A 27 -22.41 -19.68 -12.36
CA LEU A 27 -22.54 -18.23 -12.55
C LEU A 27 -22.74 -17.45 -11.23
N LEU A 28 -23.37 -18.06 -10.23
CA LEU A 28 -23.65 -17.42 -8.94
C LEU A 28 -22.43 -17.31 -8.03
N ILE A 29 -21.42 -18.17 -8.21
CA ILE A 29 -20.22 -18.17 -7.36
C ILE A 29 -19.22 -17.07 -7.75
N PHE A 30 -19.36 -16.49 -8.95
CA PHE A 30 -18.50 -15.39 -9.42
C PHE A 30 -18.92 -14.00 -8.94
N SER A 31 -20.10 -13.83 -8.31
CA SER A 31 -20.59 -12.50 -7.89
C SER A 31 -20.02 -12.01 -6.55
N SER A 32 -19.34 -12.87 -5.77
CA SER A 32 -18.98 -12.57 -4.38
C SER A 32 -17.59 -11.94 -4.18
N ILE A 33 -16.86 -11.57 -5.25
CA ILE A 33 -15.44 -11.18 -5.13
C ILE A 33 -15.13 -9.70 -5.34
N ILE A 34 -16.13 -8.84 -5.54
CA ILE A 34 -15.91 -7.39 -5.69
C ILE A 34 -16.31 -6.67 -4.39
N TYR A 35 -15.54 -6.91 -3.32
CA TYR A 35 -15.60 -6.02 -2.16
C TYR A 35 -14.91 -4.70 -2.53
N PRO A 36 -15.56 -3.54 -2.40
CA PRO A 36 -14.85 -2.27 -2.48
C PRO A 36 -13.85 -2.24 -1.31
N GLN A 37 -12.57 -2.44 -1.61
CA GLN A 37 -11.51 -2.24 -0.64
C GLN A 37 -11.56 -0.75 -0.31
N SER A 38 -11.99 -0.40 0.91
CA SER A 38 -11.91 0.97 1.39
C SER A 38 -10.46 1.39 1.26
N LYS A 39 -10.14 2.15 0.22
CA LYS A 39 -8.79 2.64 -0.03
C LYS A 39 -8.58 3.74 0.99
N ASN A 40 -8.09 3.37 2.17
CA ASN A 40 -7.57 4.33 3.11
C ASN A 40 -6.46 5.08 2.37
N ASN A 41 -6.67 6.37 2.09
CA ASN A 41 -5.71 7.21 1.40
C ASN A 41 -5.22 8.26 2.40
N TYR A 42 -4.27 7.88 3.23
CA TYR A 42 -3.61 8.83 4.11
C TYR A 42 -2.54 9.61 3.34
N LYS A 43 -2.27 10.82 3.84
CA LYS A 43 -1.27 11.75 3.31
C LYS A 43 -0.27 12.10 4.41
N LEU A 44 1.02 12.06 4.06
CA LEU A 44 2.12 12.49 4.93
C LEU A 44 2.89 13.60 4.22
N LEU A 45 3.11 14.72 4.91
CA LEU A 45 3.89 15.83 4.38
C LEU A 45 4.77 16.46 5.46
N GLY A 46 5.87 17.06 5.06
CA GLY A 46 6.87 17.63 5.95
C GLY A 46 8.01 18.28 5.18
N GLY A 47 8.99 18.81 5.91
CA GLY A 47 10.23 19.32 5.37
C GLY A 47 11.43 18.77 6.13
N VAL A 48 12.58 18.70 5.47
CA VAL A 48 13.85 18.31 6.08
C VAL A 48 14.87 19.39 5.78
N VAL A 49 15.70 19.73 6.76
CA VAL A 49 16.76 20.74 6.59
C VAL A 49 18.13 20.15 6.90
N ASP A 50 19.16 20.73 6.28
CA ASP A 50 20.54 20.51 6.69
C ASP A 50 20.76 21.17 8.07
N SER A 51 21.22 20.39 9.04
CA SER A 51 21.40 20.88 10.42
C SER A 51 22.52 21.92 10.58
N THR A 52 23.44 22.00 9.61
CA THR A 52 24.61 22.89 9.62
C THR A 52 24.31 24.20 8.90
N LEU A 53 23.67 24.12 7.72
CA LEU A 53 23.36 25.25 6.86
C LEU A 53 21.98 25.86 7.15
N GLY A 54 21.08 25.09 7.77
CA GLY A 54 19.69 25.49 8.00
C GLY A 54 18.84 25.54 6.73
N THR A 55 19.38 25.07 5.60
CA THR A 55 18.71 25.10 4.29
C THR A 55 17.93 23.81 4.05
N GLY A 56 16.86 23.88 3.25
CA GLY A 56 16.10 22.71 2.85
C GLY A 56 16.96 21.65 2.16
N LEU A 57 16.74 20.38 2.51
CA LEU A 57 17.52 19.27 1.99
C LEU A 57 16.92 18.73 0.68
N THR A 58 17.34 19.31 -0.44
CA THR A 58 16.89 18.94 -1.78
C THR A 58 17.39 17.58 -2.23
N GLY A 59 16.55 16.81 -2.95
CA GLY A 59 16.96 15.53 -3.54
C GLY A 59 17.10 14.37 -2.54
N ALA A 60 16.80 14.61 -1.26
CA ALA A 60 16.65 13.56 -0.28
C ALA A 60 15.38 12.73 -0.54
N ASN A 61 15.34 11.51 0.02
CA ASN A 61 14.23 10.58 -0.15
C ASN A 61 13.57 10.28 1.18
N VAL A 62 12.23 10.10 1.15
CA VAL A 62 11.46 9.53 2.25
C VAL A 62 10.80 8.24 1.80
N THR A 63 11.16 7.15 2.46
CA THR A 63 10.52 5.85 2.31
C THR A 63 9.49 5.67 3.42
N VAL A 64 8.22 5.47 3.06
CA VAL A 64 7.16 5.12 4.01
C VAL A 64 7.07 3.60 4.09
N ILE A 65 7.17 3.08 5.31
CA ILE A 65 7.32 1.66 5.61
C ILE A 65 6.17 1.24 6.54
N SER A 66 5.55 0.10 6.24
CA SER A 66 4.55 -0.53 7.10
C SER A 66 5.14 -0.85 8.45
N ARG A 67 4.48 -0.43 9.52
CA ARG A 67 4.86 -0.87 10.87
C ARG A 67 4.40 -2.30 11.15
N ALA A 68 3.36 -2.77 10.46
CA ALA A 68 2.80 -4.10 10.66
C ALA A 68 3.69 -5.21 10.10
N ASN A 69 4.30 -4.99 8.93
CA ASN A 69 5.07 -6.03 8.23
C ASN A 69 6.46 -5.59 7.74
N GLY A 70 6.84 -4.33 7.95
CA GLY A 70 8.16 -3.80 7.58
C GLY A 70 8.37 -3.58 6.07
N LYS A 71 7.34 -3.78 5.24
CA LYS A 71 7.44 -3.56 3.79
C LYS A 71 7.34 -2.09 3.44
N THR A 72 8.05 -1.69 2.39
CA THR A 72 7.87 -0.37 1.78
C THR A 72 6.45 -0.24 1.22
N ILE A 73 5.72 0.76 1.68
CA ILE A 73 4.41 1.13 1.13
C ILE A 73 4.61 2.01 -0.10
N THR A 74 5.44 3.04 0.04
CA THR A 74 5.71 4.02 -1.02
C THR A 74 6.95 4.85 -0.71
N GLN A 75 7.43 5.62 -1.68
CA GLN A 75 8.59 6.51 -1.54
C GLN A 75 8.40 7.78 -2.36
N THR A 76 8.97 8.88 -1.91
CA THR A 76 9.08 10.11 -2.71
C THR A 76 10.40 10.83 -2.46
N THR A 77 10.72 11.78 -3.33
CA THR A 77 11.92 12.63 -3.28
C THR A 77 11.52 14.05 -2.91
N PHE A 78 12.40 14.79 -2.25
CA PHE A 78 12.10 16.13 -1.76
C PHE A 78 12.32 17.15 -2.87
N ASP A 79 11.53 18.22 -2.84
CA ASP A 79 11.65 19.34 -3.76
C ASP A 79 12.88 20.20 -3.47
N GLU A 80 13.05 21.26 -4.28
CA GLU A 80 14.16 22.23 -4.18
C GLU A 80 14.20 23.01 -2.87
N LYS A 81 13.13 22.97 -2.07
CA LYS A 81 13.01 23.62 -0.77
C LYS A 81 13.11 22.62 0.38
N GLY A 82 13.36 21.34 0.10
CA GLY A 82 13.45 20.27 1.10
C GLY A 82 12.10 19.77 1.60
N PHE A 83 10.98 20.09 0.93
CA PHE A 83 9.65 19.59 1.29
C PHE A 83 9.29 18.33 0.54
N PHE A 84 8.41 17.53 1.13
CA PHE A 84 7.89 16.32 0.53
C PHE A 84 6.39 16.15 0.76
N THR A 85 5.75 15.41 -0.14
CA THR A 85 4.36 14.98 0.02
C THR A 85 4.20 13.56 -0.47
N VAL A 86 3.80 12.67 0.43
CA VAL A 86 3.44 11.29 0.13
C VAL A 86 1.93 11.14 0.23
N ASN A 87 1.30 10.69 -0.85
CA ASN A 87 -0.13 10.42 -0.92
C ASN A 87 -0.40 8.92 -0.98
N ASN A 88 -1.67 8.54 -0.86
CA ASN A 88 -2.16 7.17 -1.06
C ASN A 88 -1.48 6.13 -0.13
N ILE A 89 -1.20 6.52 1.11
CA ILE A 89 -0.69 5.60 2.13
C ILE A 89 -1.86 4.77 2.63
N SER A 90 -1.76 3.44 2.52
CA SER A 90 -2.83 2.49 2.86
C SER A 90 -2.99 2.20 4.35
N GLU A 91 -1.98 2.53 5.16
CA GLU A 91 -1.89 2.15 6.58
C GLU A 91 -1.96 3.36 7.50
N LYS A 92 -2.64 3.20 8.64
CA LYS A 92 -2.81 4.24 9.65
C LYS A 92 -1.54 4.48 10.47
N ASN A 93 -0.73 3.47 10.71
CA ASN A 93 0.48 3.58 11.51
C ASN A 93 1.68 3.12 10.69
N VAL A 94 2.60 4.05 10.43
CA VAL A 94 3.73 3.84 9.54
C VAL A 94 5.03 4.34 10.15
N ARG A 95 6.14 3.88 9.58
CA ARG A 95 7.49 4.38 9.81
C ARG A 95 7.92 5.20 8.59
N ALA A 96 8.63 6.31 8.81
CA ALA A 96 9.26 7.08 7.73
C ALA A 96 10.78 7.02 7.86
N LYS A 97 11.46 6.65 6.78
CA LYS A 97 12.93 6.64 6.67
C LYS A 97 13.37 7.73 5.72
N PHE A 98 14.22 8.63 6.20
CA PHE A 98 14.78 9.77 5.48
C PHE A 98 16.23 9.44 5.11
N SER A 99 16.57 9.50 3.83
CA SER A 99 17.90 9.11 3.34
C SER A 99 18.36 9.94 2.16
N MET A 100 19.65 10.28 2.16
CA MET A 100 20.34 10.96 1.08
C MET A 100 21.82 10.55 1.08
N LEU A 101 22.45 10.51 -0.10
CA LEU A 101 23.87 10.21 -0.21
C LEU A 101 24.69 11.29 0.52
N GLY A 102 25.64 10.86 1.36
CA GLY A 102 26.45 11.78 2.18
C GLY A 102 25.80 12.26 3.47
N TYR A 103 24.55 11.85 3.76
CA TYR A 103 23.85 12.20 5.01
C TYR A 103 23.56 10.97 5.85
N GLN A 104 23.47 11.18 7.16
CA GLN A 104 23.00 10.15 8.08
C GLN A 104 21.52 9.86 7.86
N THR A 105 21.19 8.57 7.73
CA THR A 105 19.79 8.14 7.61
C THR A 105 19.07 8.37 8.92
N LYS A 106 17.87 8.97 8.86
CA LYS A 106 16.99 9.16 10.01
C LYS A 106 15.73 8.33 9.85
N VAL A 107 15.23 7.79 10.96
CA VAL A 107 14.01 6.97 10.98
C VAL A 107 13.08 7.49 12.06
N VAL A 108 11.86 7.83 11.66
CA VAL A 108 10.75 8.13 12.57
C VAL A 108 9.87 6.89 12.64
N ASP A 109 9.91 6.21 13.78
CA ASP A 109 9.39 4.86 13.91
C ASP A 109 7.86 4.77 13.92
N SER A 110 7.17 5.68 14.62
CA SER A 110 5.72 5.64 14.82
C SER A 110 5.06 6.94 14.38
N ILE A 111 4.36 6.91 13.24
CA ILE A 111 3.59 8.03 12.72
C ILE A 111 2.11 7.62 12.61
N PRO A 112 1.24 8.11 13.52
CA PRO A 112 -0.20 7.86 13.45
C PRO A 112 -0.85 8.82 12.43
N LEU A 113 -1.18 8.30 11.26
CA LEU A 113 -1.88 9.00 10.20
C LEU A 113 -3.40 9.00 10.43
N GLU A 114 -4.05 10.15 10.28
CA GLU A 114 -5.52 10.24 10.37
C GLU A 114 -6.17 10.54 9.03
N LYS A 115 -5.73 11.61 8.35
CA LYS A 115 -6.04 11.91 6.93
C LYS A 115 -4.84 12.58 6.29
N THR A 116 -4.42 13.70 6.88
CA THR A 116 -3.17 14.39 6.56
C THR A 116 -2.37 14.54 7.83
N TYR A 117 -1.12 14.08 7.82
CA TYR A 117 -0.19 14.27 8.93
C TYR A 117 0.94 15.20 8.49
N ARG A 118 1.25 16.20 9.32
CA ARG A 118 2.35 17.15 9.09
C ARG A 118 3.47 16.83 10.06
N LEU A 119 4.59 16.32 9.54
CA LEU A 119 5.73 15.93 10.38
C LEU A 119 6.56 17.12 10.90
N GLY A 120 6.33 18.32 10.34
CA GLY A 120 7.12 19.51 10.66
C GLY A 120 8.44 19.55 9.90
N VAL A 121 9.42 20.27 10.47
CA VAL A 121 10.81 20.31 10.00
C VAL A 121 11.65 19.43 10.92
N ILE A 122 12.48 18.58 10.31
CA ILE A 122 13.35 17.60 10.98
C ILE A 122 14.78 17.70 10.45
#